data_AF-A0A0E0BY66-F1
#
_entry.id   AF-A0A0E0BY66-F1
#
_cell.length_a   1.000
_cell.length_b   1.000
_cell.length_c   1.000
_cell.angle_alpha   90.00
_cell.angle_beta   90.00
_cell.angle_gamma   90.00
#
_symmetry.space_group_name_H-M   'P 1'
#
loop_
_entity.id
_entity.type
_entity.pdbx_description
1 polymer ?
#
loop_
_entity_poly.entity_id
_entity_poly.type
_entity_poly.pdbx_seq_one_letter_code
_entity_poly.pdbx_strand_id
1 'polypeptide(L)' 'MGIPFMETSAKNATNVEQAFMAMAASIKDRMASQPAASNARPPTVQIRGQPVNQKTSCCSS' A
#
# COMPACT_ATOMS: atom_id res chain seq x y z
N MET A 1 -14.29 -19.17 -5.00
CA MET A 1 -15.57 -18.55 -5.44
C MET A 1 -15.98 -17.51 -4.41
N GLY A 2 -15.59 -16.23 -4.57
CA GLY A 2 -15.88 -15.20 -3.55
C GLY A 2 -15.43 -13.78 -3.91
N ILE A 3 -15.08 -13.53 -5.18
CA ILE A 3 -14.75 -12.18 -5.66
C ILE A 3 -16.00 -11.63 -6.34
N PRO A 4 -16.52 -10.47 -5.92
CA PRO A 4 -17.70 -9.88 -6.54
C PRO A 4 -17.37 -9.36 -7.95
N PHE A 5 -18.31 -9.53 -8.87
CA PHE A 5 -18.24 -9.03 -10.25
C PHE A 5 -19.25 -7.91 -10.45
N MET A 6 -18.89 -6.92 -11.26
CA MET A 6 -19.76 -5.81 -11.63
C MET A 6 -19.43 -5.37 -13.05
N GLU A 7 -20.44 -5.33 -13.92
CA GLU A 7 -20.30 -4.75 -15.25
C GLU A 7 -20.32 -3.23 -15.16
N THR A 8 -19.39 -2.56 -15.82
CA THR A 8 -19.24 -1.09 -15.74
C THR A 8 -19.04 -0.49 -17.12
N SER A 9 -19.49 0.75 -17.32
CA SER A 9 -19.19 1.54 -18.51
C SER A 9 -18.65 2.89 -18.09
N ALA A 10 -17.32 3.07 -18.21
CA ALA A 10 -16.69 4.36 -17.95
C ALA A 10 -17.21 5.46 -18.89
N LYS A 11 -17.52 5.10 -20.14
CA LYS A 11 -18.04 6.03 -21.15
C LYS A 11 -19.40 6.62 -20.75
N ASN A 12 -20.27 5.79 -20.19
CA ASN A 12 -21.64 6.16 -19.86
C ASN A 12 -21.85 6.36 -18.34
N ALA A 13 -20.75 6.41 -17.56
CA ALA A 13 -20.74 6.44 -16.10
C ALA A 13 -21.57 5.34 -15.41
N THR A 14 -21.85 4.23 -16.10
CA THR A 14 -22.68 3.14 -15.57
C THR A 14 -21.88 2.34 -14.54
N ASN A 15 -22.41 2.24 -13.33
CA ASN A 15 -21.86 1.47 -12.20
C ASN A 15 -20.44 1.86 -11.76
N VAL A 16 -19.91 3.00 -12.22
CA VAL A 16 -18.54 3.42 -11.90
C VAL A 16 -18.44 3.77 -10.41
N GLU A 17 -19.32 4.64 -9.91
CA GLU A 17 -19.33 5.03 -8.50
C GLU A 17 -19.56 3.83 -7.59
N GLN A 18 -20.52 2.97 -7.94
CA GLN A 18 -20.83 1.77 -7.18
C GLN A 18 -19.65 0.79 -7.13
N ALA A 19 -18.89 0.65 -8.22
CA ALA A 19 -17.68 -0.17 -8.24
C ALA A 19 -16.61 0.37 -7.28
N PHE A 20 -16.41 1.70 -7.23
CA PHE A 20 -15.50 2.34 -6.27
C PHE A 20 -15.96 2.15 -4.82
N MET A 21 -17.25 2.36 -4.54
CA MET A 21 -17.80 2.18 -3.19
C MET A 21 -17.70 0.73 -2.72
N ALA A 22 -18.02 -0.24 -3.58
CA ALA A 22 -17.91 -1.66 -3.27
C ALA A 22 -16.46 -2.07 -2.98
N MET A 23 -15.51 -1.57 -3.77
CA MET A 23 -14.09 -1.80 -3.53
C MET A 23 -13.64 -1.20 -2.19
N ALA A 24 -14.00 0.06 -1.92
CA ALA A 24 -13.64 0.73 -0.67
C ALA A 24 -14.22 0.00 0.56
N ALA A 25 -15.49 -0.42 0.49
CA ALA A 25 -16.13 -1.21 1.54
C ALA A 25 -15.38 -2.54 1.76
N SER A 26 -15.04 -3.26 0.68
CA SER A 26 -14.30 -4.52 0.80
C SER A 26 -12.91 -4.36 1.45
N ILE A 27 -12.22 -3.25 1.17
CA ILE A 27 -10.93 -2.93 1.80
C ILE A 27 -11.15 -2.62 3.29
N LYS A 28 -12.15 -1.80 3.62
CA LYS A 28 -12.50 -1.46 4.99
C LYS A 28 -12.80 -2.69 5.83
N ASP A 29 -13.62 -3.60 5.31
CA ASP A 29 -14.00 -4.84 6.02
C ASP A 29 -12.77 -5.73 6.25
N ARG A 30 -11.89 -5.86 5.24
CA ARG A 30 -10.61 -6.56 5.39
C ARG A 30 -9.71 -5.91 6.45
N MET A 31 -9.60 -4.59 6.45
CA MET A 31 -8.81 -3.85 7.45
C MET A 31 -9.40 -4.00 8.85
N ALA A 32 -10.72 -4.00 9.00
CA ALA A 32 -11.39 -4.22 10.27
C ALA A 32 -11.14 -5.63 10.83
N SER A 33 -11.00 -6.62 9.94
CA SER A 33 -10.69 -8.01 10.33
C SER A 33 -9.21 -8.25 10.69
N GLN A 34 -8.32 -7.33 10.33
CA GLN A 34 -6.92 -7.40 10.76
C GLN A 34 -6.83 -6.93 12.22
N PRO A 35 -6.07 -7.62 13.09
CA PRO A 35 -5.72 -7.08 14.40
C PRO A 35 -5.15 -5.69 14.18
N ALA A 36 -5.62 -4.70 14.94
CA ALA A 36 -5.13 -3.33 14.83
C ALA A 36 -3.60 -3.37 14.96
N ALA A 37 -2.90 -3.37 13.81
CA ALA A 37 -1.47 -3.18 13.78
C ALA A 37 -1.31 -1.81 14.42
N SER A 38 -0.73 -1.81 15.63
CA SER A 38 -0.35 -0.61 16.35
C SER A 38 0.07 0.43 15.31
N ASN A 39 -0.51 1.64 15.37
CA ASN A 39 -0.23 2.77 14.47
C ASN A 39 1.27 3.16 14.39
N ALA A 40 2.17 2.35 14.93
CA ALA A 40 3.57 2.23 14.56
C ALA A 40 3.70 1.95 13.06
N ARG A 41 3.68 3.05 12.30
CA ARG A 41 4.21 3.12 10.94
C ARG A 41 5.55 2.35 10.95
N PRO A 42 5.74 1.34 10.09
CA PRO A 42 7.02 0.63 10.04
C PRO A 42 8.14 1.67 9.86
N PRO A 43 9.30 1.48 10.51
CA PRO A 43 10.37 2.45 10.49
C PRO A 43 10.69 2.81 9.04
N THR A 44 10.32 4.02 8.64
CA THR A 44 10.56 4.52 7.30
C THR A 44 12.03 4.87 7.26
N VAL A 45 12.85 4.01 6.65
CA VAL A 45 14.27 4.27 6.49
C VAL A 45 14.43 5.40 5.48
N GLN A 46 14.73 6.60 5.97
CA GLN A 46 15.09 7.74 5.12
C GLN A 46 16.53 7.54 4.65
N ILE A 47 16.72 6.87 3.52
CA ILE A 47 18.03 6.76 2.85
C ILE A 47 18.36 8.13 2.24
N ARG A 48 18.85 9.06 3.07
CA ARG A 48 19.55 10.25 2.60
C ARG A 48 21.01 9.86 2.46
N GLY A 49 21.50 9.74 1.23
CA GLY A 49 22.90 9.49 0.95
C GLY A 49 23.75 10.60 1.58
N GLN A 50 24.56 10.24 2.58
CA GLN A 50 25.63 11.11 3.05
C GLN A 50 26.84 10.86 2.15
N PRO A 51 27.55 11.91 1.70
CA PRO A 51 28.77 11.73 0.94
C PRO A 51 29.77 10.92 1.78
N VAL A 52 30.17 9.76 1.25
CA VAL A 52 31.16 8.90 1.89
C VAL A 52 32.50 9.63 1.89
N ASN A 53 33.04 9.91 3.07
CA ASN A 53 34.42 10.39 3.18
C ASN A 53 35.32 9.19 2.90
N GLN A 54 35.94 9.14 1.71
CA GLN A 54 36.88 8.11 1.32
C GLN A 54 38.12 8.17 2.24
N LYS A 55 38.04 7.51 3.39
CA LYS A 55 39.22 7.09 4.13
C LYS A 55 39.68 5.79 3.48
N THR A 56 40.78 5.89 2.72
CA THR A 56 41.60 4.74 2.35
C THR A 56 41.94 3.97 3.62
N SER A 57 41.84 2.63 3.57
CA SER A 57 42.12 1.68 4.66
C SER A 57 40.91 1.23 5.48
N CYS A 58 40.32 0.10 5.10
CA CYS A 58 40.40 -1.15 5.88
C CYS A 58 39.55 -2.25 5.23
N CYS A 59 40.16 -3.01 4.32
CA CYS A 59 39.77 -4.39 4.09
C CYS A 59 40.87 -5.24 4.74
N SER A 60 40.53 -5.97 5.78
CA SER A 60 41.33 -7.10 6.24
C SER A 60 40.35 -8.24 6.51
N SER A 61 40.67 -9.37 5.91
CA SER A 61 39.92 -10.63 5.89
C SER A 61 39.48 -11.12 7.27
#